data_AF-A0A392V0X8-F1
#
_entry.id   AF-A0A392V0X8-F1
#
_cell.length_a   1.000
_cell.length_b   1.000
_cell.length_c   1.000
_cell.angle_alpha   90.00
_cell.angle_beta   90.00
_cell.angle_gamma   90.00
#
_symmetry.space_group_name_H-M   'P 1'
#
loop_
_entity.id
_entity.type
_entity.pdbx_description
1 polymer ?
#
loop_
_entity_poly.entity_id
_entity_poly.type
_entity_poly.pdbx_seq_one_letter_code
_entity_poly.pdbx_strand_id
1 'polypeptide(L)' 'ATLYEQHYRMDWGLPHFSPSLIAAVQDYRAQVPTPSYYQQYPQQTDLTGHFQ' A
#
# COMPACT_ATOMS: atom_id res chain seq x y z
N ALA A 1 13.30 -7.21 -12.03
CA ALA A 1 11.85 -7.45 -11.90
C ALA A 1 11.65 -8.38 -10.71
N THR A 2 10.78 -8.02 -9.78
CA THR A 2 10.42 -8.90 -8.65
C THR A 2 9.45 -10.00 -9.09
N LEU A 3 9.30 -11.07 -8.29
CA LEU A 3 8.36 -12.17 -8.57
C LEU A 3 6.94 -11.64 -8.82
N TYR A 4 6.49 -10.68 -8.01
CA TYR A 4 5.20 -10.01 -8.16
C TYR A 4 5.08 -9.28 -9.50
N GLU A 5 6.08 -8.47 -9.87
CA GLU A 5 6.07 -7.72 -11.13
C GLU A 5 6.04 -8.64 -12.35
N GLN A 6 6.72 -9.78 -12.28
CA GLN A 6 6.73 -10.75 -13.38
C GLN A 6 5.34 -11.37 -13.59
N HIS A 7 4.68 -11.79 -12.51
CA HIS A 7 3.35 -12.41 -12.61
C HIS A 7 2.29 -11.42 -13.09
N TYR A 8 2.36 -10.17 -12.63
CA TYR A 8 1.47 -9.10 -13.09
C TYR A 8 1.67 -8.79 -14.57
N ARG A 9 2.91 -8.66 -15.03
CA ARG A 9 3.22 -8.34 -16.44
C ARG A 9 2.84 -9.46 -17.40
N MET A 10 2.83 -10.71 -16.93
CA MET A 10 2.50 -11.88 -17.75
C MET A 10 1.03 -12.30 -17.63
N ASP A 11 0.23 -11.58 -16.85
CA ASP A 11 -1.18 -11.91 -16.55
C ASP A 11 -1.37 -13.35 -16.02
N TRP A 12 -0.40 -13.83 -15.22
CA TRP A 12 -0.42 -15.17 -14.63
C TRP A 12 -1.17 -15.25 -13.30
N GLY A 13 -1.86 -14.16 -12.92
CA GLY A 13 -2.49 -14.02 -11.61
C GLY A 13 -1.49 -13.71 -10.49
N LEU A 14 -1.89 -13.91 -9.24
CA LEU A 14 -1.03 -13.65 -8.08
C LEU A 14 -0.01 -14.77 -7.88
N PRO A 15 1.25 -14.46 -7.53
CA PRO A 15 2.21 -15.48 -7.15
C PRO A 15 1.72 -16.24 -5.92
N HIS A 16 2.04 -17.54 -5.84
CA HIS A 16 1.84 -18.28 -4.60
C HIS A 16 2.90 -17.86 -3.58
N PHE A 17 2.46 -17.38 -2.41
CA PHE A 17 3.33 -16.95 -1.33
C PHE A 17 3.28 -17.93 -0.16
N SER A 18 4.39 -18.07 0.56
CA SER A 18 4.44 -18.96 1.72
C SER A 18 3.54 -18.43 2.85
N PRO A 19 2.92 -19.32 3.65
CA PRO A 19 2.10 -18.91 4.80
C PRO A 19 2.84 -17.97 5.77
N SER A 20 4.13 -18.21 6.01
CA SER A 20 4.97 -17.37 6.89
C SER A 20 5.12 -15.95 6.38
N LEU A 21 5.23 -15.75 5.06
CA LEU A 21 5.27 -14.42 4.46
C LEU A 21 3.93 -13.70 4.62
N ILE A 22 2.82 -14.41 4.41
CA ILE A 22 1.48 -13.87 4.60
C ILE A 22 1.23 -13.48 6.07
N ALA A 23 1.72 -14.27 7.02
CA ALA A 23 1.65 -13.94 8.44
C ALA A 23 2.46 -12.67 8.76
N ALA A 24 3.72 -12.59 8.31
CA ALA A 24 4.56 -11.41 8.53
C ALA A 24 3.97 -10.12 7.95
N VAL A 25 3.33 -10.19 6.77
CA VAL A 25 2.64 -9.04 6.16
C VAL A 25 1.43 -8.61 7.00
N GLN A 26 0.68 -9.56 7.54
CA GLN A 26 -0.45 -9.25 8.43
C GLN A 26 0.01 -8.61 9.75
N ASP A 27 1.05 -9.16 10.37
CA ASP A 27 1.63 -8.59 11.59
C ASP A 27 2.16 -7.17 11.35
N TYR A 28 2.83 -6.95 10.22
CA TYR A 28 3.28 -5.61 9.82
C TYR A 28 2.10 -4.64 9.67
N ARG A 29 1.02 -5.07 8.99
CA ARG A 29 -0.19 -4.24 8.80
C ARG A 29 -0.94 -3.96 10.10
N ALA A 30 -0.89 -4.86 11.08
CA ALA A 30 -1.47 -4.63 12.39
C ALA A 30 -0.66 -3.59 13.20
N GLN A 31 0.66 -3.55 12.98
CA GLN A 31 1.57 -2.61 13.65
C GLN A 31 1.60 -1.23 12.98
N VAL A 32 1.50 -1.19 11.64
CA VAL A 32 1.59 0.05 10.86
C VAL A 32 0.20 0.40 10.31
N PRO A 33 -0.54 1.31 10.97
CA PRO A 33 -1.82 1.75 10.45
C PRO A 33 -1.61 2.40 9.08
N THR A 34 -2.37 1.92 8.09
CA THR A 34 -2.38 2.57 6.77
C THR A 34 -3.05 3.92 6.93
N PRO A 35 -2.37 5.04 6.60
CA PRO A 35 -2.99 6.34 6.68
C PRO A 35 -4.20 6.38 5.74
N SER A 36 -5.28 7.02 6.19
CA SER A 36 -6.38 7.32 5.27
C SER A 36 -5.91 8.32 4.20
N TYR A 37 -6.60 8.34 3.06
CA TYR A 37 -6.33 9.27 1.96
C TYR A 37 -6.23 10.72 2.45
N TYR A 38 -7.11 11.14 3.35
CA TYR A 38 -7.14 12.49 3.91
C TYR A 38 -6.04 12.79 4.93
N GLN A 39 -5.45 11.76 5.55
CA GLN A 39 -4.26 11.94 6.39
C GLN A 39 -3.00 12.08 5.55
N GLN A 40 -3.00 11.55 4.32
CA GLN A 40 -1.83 11.53 3.45
C GLN A 40 -1.72 12.76 2.54
N TYR A 41 -2.83 13.47 2.30
CA TYR A 41 -2.84 14.62 1.41
C TYR A 41 -3.59 15.80 2.03
N PRO A 42 -3.06 17.03 1.88
CA PRO A 42 -3.78 18.22 2.30
C PRO A 42 -5.11 18.30 1.55
N GLN A 43 -6.18 18.57 2.29
CA GLN A 43 -7.47 18.81 1.68
C GLN A 43 -7.45 20.18 0.98
N GLN A 44 -8.34 20.37 0.00
CA GLN A 44 -8.41 21.63 -0.76
C GLN A 44 -8.62 22.86 0.15
N THR A 45 -9.27 22.67 1.30
CA THR A 45 -9.41 23.68 2.36
C THR A 45 -8.06 24.09 2.97
N ASP A 46 -7.17 23.14 3.25
CA ASP A 46 -5.81 23.41 3.75
C ASP A 46 -4.96 24.12 2.70
N LEU A 47 -5.13 23.76 1.43
CA LEU A 47 -4.43 24.41 0.32
C LEU A 47 -4.88 25.87 0.17
N THR A 48 -6.16 26.16 0.36
CA THR A 48 -6.69 27.54 0.21
C THR A 48 -6.19 28.46 1.31
N GLY A 49 -6.08 27.99 2.55
CA GLY A 49 -5.49 28.76 3.67
C GLY A 49 -3.97 28.94 3.57
N HIS A 50 -3.27 28.07 2.83
CA HIS A 50 -1.82 28.15 2.66
C HIS A 50 -1.36 29.30 1.75
N PHE A 51 -2.23 29.77 0.85
CA PHE A 51 -1.92 30.85 -0.11
C PHE A 51 -2.46 32.23 0.32
N GLN A 52 -2.87 32.41 1.58
CA GLN A 52 -3.32 33.70 2.14
C GLN A 52 -2.19 34.48 2.82
#